data_AF-A0A6A3AIP1-F1
#
_entry.id   AF-A0A6A3AIP1-F1
#
_cell.length_a   1.000
_cell.length_b   1.000
_cell.length_c   1.000
_cell.angle_alpha   90.00
_cell.angle_beta   90.00
_cell.angle_gamma   90.00
#
_symmetry.space_group_name_H-M   'P 1'
#
loop_
_entity.id
_entity.type
_entity.pdbx_description
1 polymer ?
#
loop_
_entity_poly.entity_id
_entity_poly.type
_entity_poly.pdbx_seq_one_letter_code
_entity_poly.pdbx_strand_id
1 'polypeptide(L)'
;MLQSVIVVGEMLRDVYQIPRRRVHVILNGVDKNVFQNNLSLGLEFRSKLDVPVNGSLVLRVAGRLVKDKGHPLLYEAFSKLITKHPHVYLIVAGTRVGEPIQGIRPQGLDLTLMEAMISGKAVVASRFPSIKGSIVVDYEFGFMFSPNVESLLEALEEVVGEGPKRLARRGKASQEYAASTFTASKIALAYERLFLCIKSDTFCVYPWDMLDFDTFITFSLS
;
A
#
# COMPACT_ATOMS: atom_id res chain seq x y z
N MET A 1 9.29 -35.06 -2.54
CA MET A 1 8.99 -33.80 -3.27
C MET A 1 8.52 -32.79 -2.23
N LEU A 2 9.34 -31.79 -1.89
CA LEU A 2 8.95 -30.76 -0.93
C LEU A 2 7.88 -29.87 -1.59
N GLN A 3 6.64 -29.93 -1.11
CA GLN A 3 5.60 -28.99 -1.51
C GLN A 3 5.89 -27.65 -0.81
N SER A 4 6.48 -26.70 -1.53
CA SER A 4 6.64 -25.31 -1.08
C SER A 4 5.39 -24.51 -1.41
N VAL A 5 4.94 -23.66 -0.47
CA VAL A 5 3.79 -22.79 -0.59
C VAL A 5 4.26 -21.34 -0.65
N ILE A 6 3.83 -20.61 -1.66
CA ILE A 6 4.07 -19.16 -1.79
C ILE A 6 2.86 -18.45 -1.20
N VAL A 7 3.10 -17.48 -0.33
CA VAL A 7 2.04 -16.62 0.22
C VAL A 7 2.36 -15.15 -0.02
N VAL A 8 1.32 -14.38 -0.35
CA VAL A 8 1.43 -12.93 -0.60
C VAL A 8 1.12 -12.18 0.70
N GLY A 9 2.09 -12.18 1.61
CA GLY A 9 2.02 -11.51 2.91
C GLY A 9 2.07 -12.45 4.11
N GLU A 10 2.65 -11.97 5.20
CA GLU A 10 2.90 -12.78 6.40
C GLU A 10 1.62 -13.29 7.06
N MET A 11 0.53 -12.52 7.02
CA MET A 11 -0.72 -12.90 7.69
C MET A 11 -1.31 -14.23 7.16
N LEU A 12 -1.14 -14.51 5.87
CA LEU A 12 -1.64 -15.75 5.28
C LEU A 12 -0.90 -16.99 5.81
N ARG A 13 0.40 -16.85 6.16
CA ARG A 13 1.15 -17.92 6.82
C ARG A 13 0.49 -18.33 8.13
N ASP A 14 0.12 -17.33 8.93
CA ASP A 14 -0.37 -17.53 10.28
C ASP A 14 -1.82 -18.04 10.27
N VAL A 15 -2.65 -17.55 9.34
CA VAL A 15 -4.05 -18.03 9.16
C VAL A 15 -4.10 -19.50 8.74
N TYR A 16 -3.23 -19.92 7.81
CA TYR A 16 -3.25 -21.29 7.30
C TYR A 16 -2.38 -22.27 8.11
N GLN A 17 -1.74 -21.82 9.21
CA GLN A 17 -0.90 -22.62 10.11
C GLN A 17 0.15 -23.48 9.37
N ILE A 18 0.67 -22.98 8.25
CA ILE A 18 1.60 -23.74 7.42
C ILE A 18 3.00 -23.68 8.05
N PRO A 19 3.71 -24.82 8.19
CA PRO A 19 5.04 -24.84 8.81
C PRO A 19 6.01 -23.87 8.12
N ARG A 20 6.72 -23.02 8.91
CA ARG A 20 7.61 -21.95 8.39
C ARG A 20 8.61 -22.44 7.34
N ARG A 21 9.08 -23.67 7.47
CA ARG A 21 10.05 -24.29 6.54
C ARG A 21 9.49 -24.53 5.13
N ARG A 22 8.17 -24.48 4.94
CA ARG A 22 7.49 -24.71 3.66
C ARG A 22 6.84 -23.45 3.09
N VAL A 23 6.96 -22.30 3.76
CA VAL A 23 6.29 -21.06 3.36
C VAL A 23 7.31 -20.03 2.94
N HIS A 24 7.19 -19.57 1.71
CA HIS A 24 7.95 -18.44 1.18
C HIS A 24 6.99 -17.25 1.03
N VAL A 25 7.29 -16.15 1.73
CA VAL A 25 6.50 -14.92 1.62
C VAL A 25 7.11 -14.07 0.52
N ILE A 26 6.40 -13.89 -0.59
CA ILE A 26 6.80 -12.99 -1.66
C ILE A 26 5.68 -11.99 -1.86
N LEU A 27 5.98 -10.71 -1.60
CA LEU A 27 5.04 -9.62 -1.74
C LEU A 27 4.80 -9.29 -3.22
N ASN A 28 3.69 -8.60 -3.50
CA ASN A 28 3.45 -8.05 -4.82
C ASN A 28 4.42 -6.90 -5.12
N GLY A 29 4.78 -6.74 -6.38
CA GLY A 29 5.65 -5.67 -6.85
C GLY A 29 4.88 -4.57 -7.59
N VAL A 30 5.39 -3.34 -7.52
CA VAL A 30 4.90 -2.18 -8.28
C VAL A 30 5.96 -1.70 -9.27
N ASP A 31 5.52 -1.30 -10.47
CA ASP A 31 6.40 -0.74 -11.48
C ASP A 31 6.63 0.76 -11.26
N LYS A 32 7.85 1.12 -10.87
CA LYS A 32 8.28 2.51 -10.66
C LYS A 32 8.31 3.35 -11.95
N ASN A 33 8.31 2.72 -13.13
CA ASN A 33 8.28 3.42 -14.41
C ASN A 33 6.87 3.87 -14.76
N VAL A 34 5.86 3.11 -14.32
CA VAL A 34 4.44 3.43 -14.51
C VAL A 34 3.96 4.43 -13.45
N PHE A 35 4.33 4.22 -12.19
CA PHE A 35 3.88 5.05 -11.07
C PHE A 35 4.98 5.99 -10.59
N GLN A 36 4.82 7.27 -10.90
CA GLN A 36 5.78 8.32 -10.56
C GLN A 36 5.07 9.57 -10.07
N ASN A 37 5.75 10.32 -9.20
CA ASN A 37 5.29 11.63 -8.79
C ASN A 37 5.50 12.64 -9.93
N ASN A 38 4.44 12.96 -10.67
CA ASN A 38 4.47 13.99 -11.71
C ASN A 38 3.61 15.19 -11.28
N LEU A 39 4.26 16.30 -10.94
CA LEU A 39 3.60 17.52 -10.48
C LEU A 39 2.72 18.15 -11.58
N SER A 40 3.20 18.17 -12.82
CA SER A 40 2.47 18.79 -13.95
C SER A 40 1.17 18.05 -14.23
N LEU A 41 1.23 16.71 -14.34
CA LEU A 41 0.04 15.88 -14.52
C LEU A 41 -0.91 15.98 -13.33
N GLY A 42 -0.37 16.11 -12.11
CA GLY A 42 -1.17 16.32 -10.90
C GLY A 42 -1.95 17.65 -10.91
N LEU A 43 -1.34 18.73 -11.39
CA LEU A 43 -1.99 20.04 -11.54
C LEU A 43 -3.04 20.02 -12.64
N GLU A 44 -2.73 19.42 -13.79
CA GLU A 44 -3.67 19.27 -14.90
C GLU A 44 -4.90 18.44 -14.48
N PHE A 45 -4.68 17.33 -13.77
CA PHE A 45 -5.74 16.49 -13.24
C PHE A 45 -6.65 17.25 -12.27
N ARG A 46 -6.08 18.08 -11.39
CA ARG A 46 -6.86 18.94 -10.48
C ARG A 46 -7.69 19.96 -11.24
N SER A 47 -7.11 20.59 -12.26
CA SER A 47 -7.82 21.56 -13.10
C SER A 47 -8.99 20.94 -13.85
N LYS A 48 -8.86 19.70 -14.34
CA LYS A 48 -9.95 18.98 -15.03
C LYS A 48 -11.10 18.56 -14.11
N LEU A 49 -10.88 18.56 -12.80
CA LEU A 49 -11.87 18.17 -11.78
C LEU A 49 -12.34 19.35 -10.92
N ASP A 50 -12.07 20.58 -11.36
CA ASP A 50 -12.44 21.82 -10.66
C ASP A 50 -11.96 21.87 -9.19
N VAL A 51 -10.82 21.22 -8.89
CA VAL A 51 -10.23 21.26 -7.54
C VAL A 51 -9.37 22.53 -7.41
N PRO A 52 -9.65 23.41 -6.43
CA PRO A 52 -8.87 24.64 -6.25
C PRO A 52 -7.40 24.36 -5.95
N VAL A 53 -6.52 25.23 -6.45
CA VAL A 53 -5.06 25.14 -6.22
C VAL A 53 -4.71 25.17 -4.73
N ASN A 54 -5.49 25.90 -3.93
CA ASN A 54 -5.35 26.01 -2.47
C ASN A 54 -6.19 24.98 -1.68
N GLY A 55 -6.93 24.09 -2.36
CA GLY A 55 -7.67 23.03 -1.70
C GLY A 55 -6.73 21.99 -1.09
N SER A 56 -6.96 21.65 0.18
CA SER A 56 -6.26 20.55 0.86
C SER A 56 -6.83 19.23 0.34
N LEU A 57 -6.32 18.75 -0.79
CA LEU A 57 -6.74 17.50 -1.40
C LEU A 57 -5.90 16.33 -0.86
N VAL A 58 -6.55 15.25 -0.40
CA VAL A 58 -6.43 13.86 -0.92
C VAL A 58 -7.18 12.90 0.03
N LEU A 59 -8.20 12.24 -0.53
CA LEU A 59 -8.40 10.80 -0.31
C LEU A 59 -8.66 10.21 -1.68
N ARG A 60 -7.74 9.36 -2.16
CA ARG A 60 -7.94 8.54 -3.36
C ARG A 60 -8.14 7.11 -2.88
N VAL A 61 -9.36 6.61 -3.00
CA VAL A 61 -9.59 5.16 -2.97
C VAL A 61 -9.58 4.69 -4.40
N ALA A 62 -8.56 3.91 -4.76
CA ALA A 62 -8.52 3.19 -6.03
C ALA A 62 -8.87 1.72 -5.79
N GLY A 63 -9.91 1.24 -6.48
CA GLY A 63 -10.31 -0.17 -6.41
C GLY A 63 -11.74 -0.42 -6.88
N ARG A 64 -12.17 -1.68 -6.81
CA ARG A 64 -13.57 -2.05 -7.08
C ARG A 64 -14.50 -1.34 -6.10
N LEU A 65 -15.57 -0.72 -6.61
CA LEU A 65 -16.61 -0.09 -5.79
C LEU A 65 -17.55 -1.14 -5.19
N VAL A 66 -17.03 -1.92 -4.25
CA VAL A 66 -17.77 -2.92 -3.46
C VAL A 66 -17.85 -2.48 -2.00
N LYS A 67 -18.87 -2.94 -1.27
CA LYS A 67 -19.07 -2.59 0.15
C LYS A 67 -17.85 -2.99 1.01
N ASP A 68 -17.17 -4.06 0.63
CA ASP A 68 -15.98 -4.61 1.30
C ASP A 68 -14.71 -3.76 1.23
N LYS A 69 -14.77 -2.63 0.52
CA LYS A 69 -13.62 -1.74 0.37
C LYS A 69 -13.69 -0.51 1.29
N GLY A 70 -14.62 -0.51 2.25
CA GLY A 70 -14.72 0.53 3.27
C GLY A 70 -15.27 1.86 2.74
N HIS A 71 -15.82 1.89 1.52
CA HIS A 71 -16.42 3.10 0.96
C HIS A 71 -17.55 3.68 1.85
N PRO A 72 -18.48 2.88 2.42
CA PRO A 72 -19.49 3.43 3.32
C PRO A 72 -18.87 4.14 4.54
N LEU A 73 -17.84 3.52 5.12
CA LEU A 73 -17.08 4.06 6.25
C LEU A 73 -16.44 5.41 5.89
N LEU A 74 -15.80 5.46 4.72
CA LEU A 74 -15.16 6.65 4.19
C LEU A 74 -16.15 7.78 3.94
N TYR A 75 -17.30 7.48 3.31
CA TYR A 75 -18.32 8.50 3.05
C TYR A 75 -18.88 9.07 4.35
N GLU A 76 -19.11 8.23 5.36
CA GLU A 76 -19.61 8.70 6.65
C GLU A 76 -18.57 9.53 7.42
N ALA A 77 -17.31 9.10 7.46
CA ALA A 77 -16.24 9.89 8.08
C ALA A 77 -16.03 11.22 7.34
N PHE A 78 -16.04 11.19 6.01
CA PHE A 78 -15.82 12.38 5.19
C PHE A 78 -16.98 13.39 5.30
N SER A 79 -18.23 12.94 5.41
CA SER A 79 -19.38 13.84 5.61
C SER A 79 -19.29 14.59 6.93
N LYS A 80 -18.72 13.97 7.98
CA LYS A 80 -18.40 14.62 9.26
C LYS A 80 -17.23 15.61 9.09
N LEU A 81 -16.16 15.21 8.41
CA LEU A 81 -14.95 16.03 8.21
C LEU A 81 -15.24 17.35 7.48
N ILE A 82 -16.03 17.32 6.40
CA ILE A 82 -16.28 18.50 5.56
C ILE A 82 -17.04 19.61 6.31
N THR A 83 -17.78 19.27 7.36
CA THR A 83 -18.45 20.27 8.22
C THR A 83 -17.45 21.19 8.93
N LYS A 84 -16.25 20.67 9.25
CA LYS A 84 -15.17 21.42 9.90
C LYS A 84 -14.14 21.94 8.89
N HIS A 85 -13.94 21.23 7.78
CA HIS A 85 -12.89 21.51 6.80
C HIS A 85 -13.47 21.62 5.37
N PRO A 86 -14.15 22.74 5.03
CA PRO A 86 -14.82 22.90 3.73
C PRO A 86 -13.85 23.01 2.53
N HIS A 87 -12.55 23.15 2.80
CA HIS A 87 -11.49 23.25 1.79
C HIS A 87 -10.86 21.88 1.46
N VAL A 88 -11.40 20.79 2.01
CA VAL A 88 -10.94 19.42 1.78
C VAL A 88 -11.83 18.73 0.76
N TYR A 89 -11.21 17.99 -0.16
CA TYR A 89 -11.89 17.32 -1.27
C TYR A 89 -11.61 15.81 -1.29
N LEU A 90 -12.62 15.01 -1.59
CA LEU A 90 -12.54 13.55 -1.73
C LEU A 90 -12.68 13.17 -3.22
N ILE A 91 -11.73 12.38 -3.75
CA ILE A 91 -11.78 11.86 -5.13
C ILE A 91 -11.78 10.35 -5.08
N VAL A 92 -12.92 9.73 -5.38
CA VAL A 92 -13.04 8.27 -5.44
C VAL A 92 -12.88 7.81 -6.88
N ALA A 93 -11.91 6.93 -7.14
CA ALA A 93 -11.64 6.38 -8.47
C ALA A 93 -11.87 4.87 -8.44
N GLY A 94 -12.88 4.36 -9.14
CA GLY A 94 -13.14 2.93 -9.12
C GLY A 94 -14.16 2.50 -10.15
N THR A 95 -14.07 1.24 -10.55
CA THR A 95 -15.03 0.62 -11.47
C THR A 95 -16.04 -0.19 -10.66
N ARG A 96 -17.33 -0.06 -11.01
CA ARG A 96 -18.39 -0.90 -10.44
C ARG A 96 -18.51 -2.17 -11.29
N VAL A 97 -18.12 -3.32 -10.73
CA VAL A 97 -18.41 -4.63 -11.30
C VAL A 97 -19.40 -5.30 -10.34
N GLY A 98 -20.57 -5.67 -10.85
CA GLY A 98 -21.71 -6.08 -10.03
C GLY A 98 -21.53 -7.47 -9.45
N GLU A 99 -21.16 -7.55 -8.16
CA GLU A 99 -21.65 -8.54 -7.21
C GLU A 99 -21.56 -7.96 -5.79
N PRO A 100 -22.63 -8.00 -4.97
CA PRO A 100 -22.59 -7.51 -3.61
C PRO A 100 -21.92 -8.54 -2.70
N ILE A 101 -20.76 -8.18 -2.17
CA ILE A 101 -20.14 -8.89 -1.05
C ILE A 101 -20.25 -7.96 0.18
N GLN A 102 -20.41 -8.52 1.38
CA GLN A 102 -20.62 -7.77 2.63
C GLN A 102 -19.37 -7.83 3.55
N GLY A 103 -18.84 -6.67 3.94
CA GLY A 103 -17.84 -6.50 5.02
C GLY A 103 -16.42 -6.18 4.53
N ILE A 104 -15.69 -5.29 5.23
CA ILE A 104 -14.30 -4.95 4.86
C ILE A 104 -13.42 -6.20 5.00
N ARG A 105 -12.98 -6.77 3.87
CA ARG A 105 -12.11 -7.94 3.88
C ARG A 105 -10.64 -7.52 3.84
N PRO A 106 -9.77 -8.12 4.68
CA PRO A 106 -8.33 -7.97 4.52
C PRO A 106 -7.96 -8.56 3.16
N GLN A 107 -7.66 -7.70 2.20
CA GLN A 107 -7.18 -8.13 0.89
C GLN A 107 -5.68 -8.32 0.98
N GLY A 108 -5.19 -9.44 0.44
CA GLY A 108 -3.75 -9.72 0.36
C GLY A 108 -3.08 -8.62 -0.46
N LEU A 109 -2.31 -7.78 0.22
CA LEU A 109 -1.57 -6.64 -0.30
C LEU A 109 -2.32 -5.77 -1.31
N ASP A 110 -2.98 -4.71 -0.84
CA ASP A 110 -3.54 -3.67 -1.70
C ASP A 110 -2.41 -3.02 -2.53
N LEU A 111 -2.29 -3.44 -3.79
CA LEU A 111 -1.39 -2.82 -4.79
C LEU A 111 -1.51 -1.29 -4.78
N THR A 112 -2.74 -0.79 -4.63
CA THR A 112 -3.06 0.64 -4.50
C THR A 112 -2.25 1.35 -3.42
N LEU A 113 -1.97 0.70 -2.28
CA LEU A 113 -1.14 1.30 -1.24
C LEU A 113 0.29 1.47 -1.77
N MET A 114 0.90 0.42 -2.32
CA MET A 114 2.25 0.49 -2.87
C MET A 114 2.36 1.47 -4.06
N GLU A 115 1.34 1.54 -4.91
CA GLU A 115 1.22 2.53 -6.00
C GLU A 115 1.19 3.97 -5.47
N ALA A 116 0.42 4.22 -4.40
CA ALA A 116 0.38 5.53 -3.75
C ALA A 116 1.72 5.88 -3.11
N MET A 117 2.34 4.92 -2.40
CA MET A 117 3.64 5.11 -1.75
C MET A 117 4.72 5.43 -2.79
N ILE A 118 4.86 4.63 -3.86
CA ILE A 118 5.88 4.86 -4.89
C ILE A 118 5.63 6.15 -5.69
N SER A 119 4.38 6.62 -5.74
CA SER A 119 4.01 7.92 -6.31
C SER A 119 4.26 9.11 -5.36
N GLY A 120 4.90 8.91 -4.22
CA GLY A 120 5.24 9.98 -3.29
C GLY A 120 4.05 10.51 -2.48
N LYS A 121 3.07 9.66 -2.17
CA LYS A 121 1.88 10.06 -1.40
C LYS A 121 1.95 9.52 0.02
N ALA A 122 1.58 10.38 0.98
CA ALA A 122 1.23 9.90 2.32
C ALA A 122 -0.01 9.00 2.22
N VAL A 123 -0.04 7.93 2.99
CA VAL A 123 -1.12 6.93 2.93
C VAL A 123 -1.93 6.94 4.22
N VAL A 124 -3.22 6.64 4.11
CA VAL A 124 -4.09 6.34 5.25
C VAL A 124 -4.62 4.93 5.03
N ALA A 125 -4.35 4.02 5.97
CA ALA A 125 -4.70 2.62 5.81
C ALA A 125 -5.37 2.05 7.07
N SER A 126 -6.29 1.10 6.89
CA SER A 126 -6.86 0.40 8.04
C SER A 126 -5.78 -0.41 8.77
N ARG A 127 -5.87 -0.45 10.10
CA ARG A 127 -4.94 -1.16 10.99
C ARG A 127 -5.24 -2.65 10.99
N PHE A 128 -5.08 -3.29 9.85
CA PHE A 128 -5.07 -4.75 9.75
C PHE A 128 -3.64 -5.28 9.92
N PRO A 129 -3.46 -6.43 10.59
CA PRO A 129 -2.14 -7.06 10.72
C PRO A 129 -1.43 -7.28 9.38
N SER A 130 -2.19 -7.63 8.33
CA SER A 130 -1.68 -7.82 6.97
C SER A 130 -1.12 -6.55 6.32
N ILE A 131 -1.50 -5.37 6.79
CA ILE A 131 -1.01 -4.07 6.28
C ILE A 131 0.11 -3.56 7.17
N LYS A 132 -0.08 -3.59 8.50
CA LYS A 132 0.90 -3.11 9.48
C LYS A 132 2.21 -3.90 9.42
N GLY A 133 2.12 -5.22 9.28
CA GLY A 133 3.28 -6.11 9.29
C GLY A 133 3.93 -6.33 7.93
N SER A 134 3.44 -5.73 6.85
CA SER A 134 3.94 -6.03 5.50
C SER A 134 4.05 -4.83 4.55
N ILE A 135 3.31 -3.73 4.79
CA ILE A 135 3.30 -2.56 3.90
C ILE A 135 3.61 -1.29 4.69
N VAL A 136 2.73 -0.92 5.62
CA VAL A 136 2.87 0.32 6.42
C VAL A 136 3.47 -0.06 7.76
N VAL A 137 4.79 -0.19 7.78
CA VAL A 137 5.55 -0.66 8.95
C VAL A 137 5.95 0.47 9.90
N ASP A 138 5.95 1.71 9.42
CA ASP A 138 6.33 2.90 10.19
C ASP A 138 5.24 3.98 10.11
N TYR A 139 5.05 4.69 11.23
CA TYR A 139 4.23 5.88 11.30
C TYR A 139 4.77 7.03 10.46
N GLU A 140 6.02 7.02 9.96
CA GLU A 140 6.55 8.08 9.10
C GLU A 140 5.91 8.13 7.70
N PHE A 141 5.41 7.01 7.19
CA PHE A 141 4.86 6.92 5.82
C PHE A 141 3.42 7.40 5.70
N GLY A 142 2.68 7.39 6.81
CA GLY A 142 1.25 7.65 6.79
C GLY A 142 0.56 7.41 8.12
N PHE A 143 -0.76 7.25 8.04
CA PHE A 143 -1.65 7.11 9.19
C PHE A 143 -2.36 5.77 9.17
N MET A 144 -2.63 5.22 10.35
CA MET A 144 -3.38 3.97 10.49
C MET A 144 -4.57 4.13 11.42
N PHE A 145 -5.73 3.69 10.96
CA PHE A 145 -7.00 3.79 11.71
C PHE A 145 -7.61 2.41 11.97
N SER A 146 -8.35 2.24 13.06
CA SER A 146 -9.19 1.06 13.27
C SER A 146 -10.38 1.11 12.32
N PRO A 147 -10.92 -0.02 11.80
CA PRO A 147 -11.95 -0.03 10.75
C PRO A 147 -13.35 0.37 11.27
N ASN A 148 -13.46 1.56 11.87
CA ASN A 148 -14.66 2.24 12.33
C ASN A 148 -14.59 3.73 11.94
N VAL A 149 -15.75 4.41 12.01
CA VAL A 149 -15.91 5.76 11.45
C VAL A 149 -15.15 6.78 12.29
N GLU A 150 -15.19 6.61 13.60
CA GLU A 150 -14.58 7.48 14.60
C GLU A 150 -13.06 7.53 14.40
N SER A 151 -12.40 6.37 14.35
CA SER A 151 -10.96 6.28 14.17
C SER A 151 -10.52 6.73 12.78
N LEU A 152 -11.34 6.50 11.74
CA LEU A 152 -11.06 7.06 10.41
C LEU A 152 -11.13 8.58 10.45
N LEU A 153 -12.17 9.15 11.04
CA LEU A 153 -12.35 10.59 11.17
C LEU A 153 -11.16 11.24 11.91
N GLU A 154 -10.74 10.67 13.04
CA GLU A 154 -9.55 11.12 13.78
C GLU A 154 -8.30 11.14 12.89
N ALA A 155 -8.04 10.05 12.16
CA ALA A 155 -6.90 9.98 11.24
C ALA A 155 -7.00 11.04 10.11
N LEU A 156 -8.21 11.33 9.61
CA LEU A 156 -8.41 12.38 8.61
C LEU A 156 -8.20 13.79 9.19
N GLU A 157 -8.62 14.03 10.43
CA GLU A 157 -8.38 15.30 11.13
C GLU A 157 -6.88 15.50 11.37
N GLU A 158 -6.12 14.46 11.72
CA GLU A 158 -4.66 14.52 11.83
C GLU A 158 -3.98 14.84 10.49
N VAL A 159 -4.40 14.18 9.41
CA VAL A 159 -3.92 14.45 8.04
C VAL A 159 -4.11 15.94 7.69
N VAL A 160 -5.30 16.48 7.98
CA VAL A 160 -5.61 17.89 7.71
C VAL A 160 -4.77 18.81 8.60
N GLY A 161 -4.62 18.47 9.89
CA GLY A 161 -3.84 19.26 10.87
C GLY A 161 -2.36 19.35 10.55
N GLU A 162 -1.75 18.30 9.98
CA GLU A 162 -0.34 18.31 9.57
C GLU A 162 -0.04 19.23 8.39
N GLY A 163 -1.03 19.43 7.52
CA GLY A 163 -0.92 20.29 6.35
C GLY A 163 0.02 19.79 5.24
N PRO A 164 0.05 20.50 4.11
CA PRO A 164 0.64 20.00 2.86
C PRO A 164 2.17 19.79 2.95
N LYS A 165 2.89 20.60 3.73
CA LYS A 165 4.35 20.51 3.84
C LYS A 165 4.77 19.21 4.54
N ARG A 166 4.10 18.84 5.64
CA ARG A 166 4.42 17.62 6.38
C ARG A 166 3.98 16.37 5.61
N LEU A 167 2.79 16.41 5.00
CA LEU A 167 2.31 15.34 4.12
C LEU A 167 3.25 15.08 2.93
N ALA A 168 3.85 16.12 2.35
CA ALA A 168 4.84 15.97 1.29
C ALA A 168 6.12 15.26 1.79
N ARG A 169 6.58 15.54 3.01
CA ARG A 169 7.72 14.84 3.62
C ARG A 169 7.41 13.36 3.86
N ARG A 170 6.23 13.07 4.41
CA ARG A 170 5.75 11.68 4.60
C ARG A 170 5.65 10.94 3.27
N GLY A 171 5.10 11.59 2.25
CA GLY A 171 5.04 11.04 0.90
C GLY A 171 6.41 10.72 0.32
N LYS A 172 7.42 11.57 0.55
CA LYS A 172 8.80 11.29 0.15
C LYS A 172 9.39 10.08 0.88
N ALA A 173 9.25 10.01 2.20
CA ALA A 173 9.72 8.86 2.99
C ALA A 173 9.04 7.55 2.55
N SER A 174 7.73 7.62 2.33
CA SER A 174 6.90 6.53 1.81
C SER A 174 7.37 6.04 0.42
N GLN A 175 7.75 6.96 -0.46
CA GLN A 175 8.32 6.64 -1.78
C GLN A 175 9.70 5.98 -1.68
N GLU A 176 10.58 6.51 -0.83
CA GLU A 176 11.93 5.95 -0.63
C GLU A 176 11.84 4.50 -0.14
N TYR A 177 11.00 4.25 0.86
CA TYR A 177 10.72 2.91 1.37
C TYR A 177 10.07 2.00 0.31
N ALA A 178 9.06 2.47 -0.42
CA ALA A 178 8.43 1.65 -1.46
C ALA A 178 9.39 1.32 -2.62
N ALA A 179 10.26 2.26 -3.00
CA ALA A 179 11.28 2.05 -4.02
C ALA A 179 12.38 1.08 -3.55
N SER A 180 12.70 1.07 -2.25
CA SER A 180 13.63 0.10 -1.69
C SER A 180 13.01 -1.28 -1.50
N THR A 181 11.69 -1.41 -1.35
CA THR A 181 11.10 -2.68 -0.88
C THR A 181 10.20 -3.36 -1.91
N PHE A 182 9.38 -2.59 -2.64
CA PHE A 182 8.24 -3.15 -3.40
C PHE A 182 8.38 -3.07 -4.92
N THR A 183 9.57 -2.81 -5.48
CA THR A 183 9.69 -2.73 -6.94
C THR A 183 9.49 -4.09 -7.62
N ALA A 184 8.83 -4.09 -8.78
CA ALA A 184 8.61 -5.29 -9.58
C ALA A 184 9.90 -6.07 -9.86
N SER A 185 11.02 -5.37 -10.12
CA SER A 185 12.33 -6.00 -10.32
C SER A 185 12.83 -6.77 -9.08
N LYS A 186 12.68 -6.21 -7.88
CA LYS A 186 13.06 -6.90 -6.63
C LYS A 186 12.19 -8.14 -6.39
N ILE A 187 10.89 -8.02 -6.65
CA ILE A 187 9.97 -9.15 -6.51
C ILE A 187 10.27 -10.25 -7.55
N ALA A 188 10.62 -9.90 -8.78
CA ALA A 188 11.05 -10.86 -9.80
C ALA A 188 12.30 -11.64 -9.35
N LEU A 189 13.32 -10.96 -8.80
CA LEU A 189 14.51 -11.59 -8.23
C LEU A 189 14.17 -12.54 -7.07
N ALA A 190 13.18 -12.19 -6.24
CA ALA A 190 12.71 -13.08 -5.18
C ALA A 190 12.09 -14.38 -5.73
N TYR A 191 11.32 -14.29 -6.83
CA TYR A 191 10.80 -15.47 -7.54
C TYR A 191 11.92 -16.31 -8.17
N GLU A 192 12.88 -15.68 -8.84
CA GLU A 192 14.04 -16.39 -9.41
C GLU A 192 14.81 -17.17 -8.33
N ARG A 193 15.09 -16.53 -7.20
CA ARG A 193 15.75 -17.17 -6.05
C ARG A 193 14.92 -18.32 -5.49
N LEU A 194 13.59 -18.16 -5.42
CA LEU A 194 12.70 -19.23 -4.99
C LEU A 194 12.81 -20.46 -5.91
N PHE A 195 12.83 -20.26 -7.23
CA PHE A 195 12.99 -21.38 -8.17
C PHE A 195 14.32 -22.10 -7.99
N LEU A 196 15.40 -21.36 -7.70
CA LEU A 196 16.69 -21.96 -7.33
C LEU A 196 16.63 -22.71 -6.01
N CYS A 197 15.96 -22.17 -4.99
CA CYS A 197 15.74 -22.81 -3.70
C CYS A 197 14.98 -24.14 -3.84
N ILE A 198 13.95 -24.20 -4.68
CA ILE A 198 13.20 -25.44 -4.95
C ILE A 198 14.11 -26.53 -5.56
N LYS A 199 15.15 -26.13 -6.31
CA LYS A 199 16.12 -27.04 -6.92
C LYS A 199 17.24 -27.44 -5.95
N SER A 200 17.68 -26.53 -5.07
CA SER A 200 18.75 -26.77 -4.11
C SER A 200 18.58 -25.92 -2.85
N ASP A 201 18.58 -26.58 -1.69
CA ASP A 201 18.43 -25.97 -0.37
C ASP A 201 19.47 -24.89 -0.07
N THR A 202 20.61 -24.88 -0.77
CA THR A 202 21.65 -23.84 -0.67
C THR A 202 21.12 -22.44 -0.97
N PHE A 203 20.11 -22.31 -1.85
CA PHE A 203 19.52 -21.02 -2.22
C PHE A 203 18.32 -20.63 -1.34
N CYS A 204 17.88 -21.54 -0.45
CA CYS A 204 16.77 -21.30 0.49
C CYS A 204 17.17 -20.47 1.71
N VAL A 205 18.43 -20.10 1.84
CA VAL A 205 18.85 -19.05 2.77
C VAL A 205 18.46 -17.73 2.13
N TYR A 206 17.29 -17.22 2.48
CA TYR A 206 16.90 -15.85 2.18
C TYR A 206 17.66 -14.98 3.18
N PRO A 207 18.41 -13.96 2.75
CA PRO A 207 18.82 -12.92 3.67
C PRO A 207 17.51 -12.40 4.25
N TRP A 208 17.29 -12.60 5.54
CA TRP A 208 16.20 -11.91 6.24
C TRP A 208 16.38 -10.38 6.12
N ASP A 209 17.59 -9.96 5.73
CA ASP A 209 18.04 -8.65 5.29
C ASP A 209 17.55 -8.23 3.88
N MET A 210 16.71 -9.02 3.19
CA MET A 210 16.05 -8.50 1.98
C MET A 210 15.01 -7.39 2.30
N LEU A 211 14.71 -7.20 3.61
CA LEU A 211 13.98 -6.07 4.19
C LEU A 211 14.87 -5.06 4.94
N ASP A 212 16.16 -5.34 5.14
CA ASP A 212 17.14 -4.43 5.77
C ASP A 212 18.37 -4.29 4.87
N PHE A 213 18.46 -3.13 4.21
CA PHE A 213 19.65 -2.48 3.63
C PHE A 213 20.87 -3.33 3.19
N ASP A 214 21.25 -3.11 1.92
CA ASP A 214 22.56 -3.44 1.33
C ASP A 214 23.02 -4.91 1.35
N THR A 215 22.52 -5.71 0.40
CA THR A 215 23.41 -6.61 -0.35
C THR A 215 22.86 -6.85 -1.76
N PHE A 216 23.41 -6.14 -2.74
CA PHE A 216 23.34 -6.57 -4.14
C PHE A 216 24.11 -7.89 -4.27
N ILE A 217 23.41 -9.00 -4.48
CA ILE A 217 24.02 -10.13 -5.19
C ILE A 217 23.53 -10.03 -6.63
N THR A 218 24.24 -9.23 -7.43
CA THR A 218 24.21 -9.34 -8.89
C THR A 218 24.72 -10.72 -9.27
N PHE A 219 23.84 -11.64 -9.64
CA PHE A 219 24.21 -12.70 -10.57
C PHE A 219 23.97 -12.15 -11.98
N SER A 220 25.05 -11.64 -12.59
CA SER A 220 25.10 -11.51 -14.04
C SER A 220 25.04 -12.93 -14.60
N LEU A 221 23.92 -13.32 -15.19
CA LEU A 221 23.93 -14.41 -16.15
C LEU A 221 24.50 -13.82 -17.45
N SER A 222 25.75 -14.19 -17.72
CA SER A 222 26.38 -14.13 -19.05
C SER A 222 25.51 -14.82 -20.10
#